data_AF-A0A318PKB9-F1
#
_entry.id   AF-A0A318PKB9-F1
#
_cell.length_a   1.000
_cell.length_b   1.000
_cell.length_c   1.000
_cell.angle_alpha   90.00
_cell.angle_beta   90.00
_cell.angle_gamma   90.00
#
_symmetry.space_group_name_H-M   'P 1'
#
loop_
_entity.id
_entity.type
_entity.pdbx_description
1 polymer ?
#
loop_
_entity_poly.entity_id
_entity_poly.type
_entity_poly.pdbx_seq_one_letter_code
_entity_poly.pdbx_strand_id
1 'polypeptide(L)'
;MILDDLLAEGENLRRPCFTLSVEGKGDIAGYWRGERPDYTPPALRRHVMTLDSQLLVQMGMPMGYASIGFSEVEDERLYNVLRSQQPVTALGCTGQPLYATADTSFPPLEAVCLYGSEKVAAWLESLGLQRHEYTRAALTPLGRAYDDAYAERCDLFRDNVDAIVGGWHQSWPEDDFYMPLEMRRAVLTLREAEPWYELWQATGGPNFNVCERIT
;
A
#
# COMPACT_ATOMS: atom_id res chain seq x y z
N MET A 1 20.59 -7.32 20.87
CA MET A 1 19.28 -7.27 20.20
C MET A 1 18.64 -8.62 20.34
N ILE A 2 17.42 -8.67 20.88
CA ILE A 2 16.55 -9.84 20.87
C ILE A 2 15.28 -9.54 20.06
N LEU A 3 14.40 -10.54 19.89
CA LEU A 3 13.15 -10.37 19.11
C LEU A 3 12.28 -9.24 19.66
N ASP A 4 12.09 -9.16 20.98
CA ASP A 4 11.30 -8.10 21.60
C ASP A 4 11.85 -6.70 21.31
N ASP A 5 13.18 -6.54 21.28
CA ASP A 5 13.79 -5.26 20.89
C ASP A 5 13.43 -4.90 19.45
N LEU A 6 13.54 -5.86 18.53
CA LEU A 6 13.31 -5.64 17.10
C LEU A 6 11.81 -5.41 16.79
N LEU A 7 10.92 -6.13 17.48
CA LEU A 7 9.48 -5.88 17.42
C LEU A 7 9.12 -4.50 17.97
N ALA A 8 9.76 -4.05 19.05
CA ALA A 8 9.56 -2.69 19.57
C ALA A 8 10.02 -1.62 18.57
N GLU A 9 11.10 -1.84 17.83
CA GLU A 9 11.50 -0.98 16.71
C GLU A 9 10.42 -0.95 15.61
N GLY A 10 9.85 -2.12 15.26
CA GLY A 10 8.73 -2.21 14.33
C GLY A 10 7.49 -1.43 14.81
N GLU A 11 7.14 -1.53 16.10
CA GLU A 11 6.03 -0.79 16.71
C GLU A 11 6.24 0.73 16.61
N ASN A 12 7.47 1.20 16.89
CA ASN A 12 7.83 2.62 16.78
C ASN A 12 7.78 3.15 15.34
N LEU A 13 7.97 2.26 14.37
CA LEU A 13 8.00 2.57 12.94
C LEU A 13 6.63 2.37 12.27
N ARG A 14 5.55 2.05 12.99
CA ARG A 14 4.21 1.94 12.39
C ARG A 14 3.85 3.19 11.60
N ARG A 15 3.22 2.98 10.46
CA ARG A 15 2.66 4.07 9.64
C ARG A 15 1.15 4.08 9.72
N PRO A 16 0.52 5.28 9.77
CA PRO A 16 -0.92 5.35 9.60
C PRO A 16 -1.31 4.79 8.22
N CYS A 17 -2.47 4.15 8.17
CA CYS A 17 -3.13 3.73 6.95
C CYS A 17 -4.65 3.77 7.12
N PHE A 18 -5.37 3.51 6.03
CA PHE A 18 -6.78 3.12 6.08
C PHE A 18 -6.93 1.74 5.48
N THR A 19 -7.70 0.88 6.14
CA THR A 19 -8.25 -0.32 5.50
C THR A 19 -9.60 0.03 4.87
N LEU A 20 -9.84 -0.49 3.68
CA LEU A 20 -11.07 -0.31 2.93
C LEU A 20 -11.80 -1.65 2.85
N SER A 21 -13.11 -1.63 3.06
CA SER A 21 -13.96 -2.82 2.98
C SER A 21 -15.30 -2.50 2.35
N VAL A 22 -15.85 -3.41 1.53
CA VAL A 22 -17.22 -3.32 1.00
C VAL A 22 -18.28 -3.65 2.04
N GLU A 23 -17.90 -4.39 3.09
CA GLU A 23 -18.78 -4.78 4.19
C GLU A 23 -18.79 -3.75 5.33
N GLY A 24 -17.96 -2.71 5.20
CA GLY A 24 -17.85 -1.63 6.16
C GLY A 24 -19.10 -0.75 6.23
N LYS A 25 -19.02 0.26 7.10
CA LYS A 25 -20.11 1.21 7.35
C LYS A 25 -19.54 2.62 7.50
N GLY A 26 -20.38 3.62 7.27
CA GLY A 26 -20.02 5.03 7.38
C GLY A 26 -20.08 5.73 6.03
N ASP A 27 -19.28 6.78 5.87
CA ASP A 27 -19.20 7.52 4.62
C ASP A 27 -18.47 6.70 3.55
N ILE A 28 -18.94 6.80 2.31
CA ILE A 28 -18.34 6.12 1.16
C ILE A 28 -16.99 6.75 0.88
N ALA A 29 -15.94 5.94 1.04
CA ALA A 29 -14.55 6.31 0.82
C ALA A 29 -14.07 6.01 -0.62
N GLY A 30 -14.80 5.18 -1.34
CA GLY A 30 -14.42 4.75 -2.69
C GLY A 30 -15.43 3.81 -3.32
N TYR A 31 -15.10 3.33 -4.52
CA TYR A 31 -15.84 2.28 -5.21
C TYR A 31 -14.87 1.26 -5.79
N TRP A 32 -15.20 -0.02 -5.60
CA TRP A 32 -14.56 -1.17 -6.23
C TRP A 32 -15.27 -1.53 -7.53
N ARG A 33 -14.51 -1.64 -8.63
CA ARG A 33 -14.99 -2.00 -9.97
C ARG A 33 -16.19 -1.14 -10.41
N GLY A 34 -17.05 -1.67 -11.28
CA GLY A 34 -18.19 -0.97 -11.87
C GLY A 34 -17.79 0.10 -12.89
N GLU A 35 -18.76 0.90 -13.30
CA GLU A 35 -18.56 2.01 -14.23
C GLU A 35 -18.32 3.31 -13.47
N ARG A 36 -17.53 4.18 -14.10
CA ARG A 36 -17.27 5.53 -13.63
C ARG A 36 -17.80 6.52 -14.69
N PRO A 37 -18.98 7.13 -14.51
CA PRO A 37 -19.68 7.89 -15.55
C PRO A 37 -18.93 9.09 -16.14
N ASP A 38 -18.07 9.76 -15.35
CA ASP A 38 -17.24 10.88 -15.83
C ASP A 38 -16.01 10.41 -16.65
N TYR A 39 -15.88 9.11 -16.85
CA TYR A 39 -14.83 8.47 -17.63
C TYR A 39 -15.44 7.54 -18.69
N THR A 40 -15.34 7.92 -19.96
CA THR A 40 -15.64 7.01 -21.07
C THR A 40 -14.35 6.29 -21.48
N PRO A 41 -14.18 4.99 -21.17
CA PRO A 41 -12.98 4.27 -21.55
C PRO A 41 -12.90 4.14 -23.09
N PRO A 42 -11.80 4.57 -23.74
CA PRO A 42 -11.55 4.18 -25.12
C PRO A 42 -11.19 2.69 -25.13
N ALA A 43 -12.09 1.86 -25.65
CA ALA A 43 -12.01 0.39 -25.79
C ALA A 43 -11.83 -0.38 -24.46
N LEU A 44 -12.86 -1.15 -24.05
CA LEU A 44 -12.83 -2.25 -23.06
C LEU A 44 -11.89 -2.08 -21.85
N ARG A 45 -11.81 -0.89 -21.24
CA ARG A 45 -11.02 -0.72 -20.00
C ARG A 45 -11.89 -1.03 -18.80
N ARG A 46 -11.41 -1.94 -17.95
CA ARG A 46 -12.09 -2.26 -16.69
C ARG A 46 -11.61 -1.28 -15.63
N HIS A 47 -12.53 -0.50 -15.08
CA HIS A 47 -12.26 0.30 -13.89
C HIS A 47 -11.92 -0.64 -12.72
N VAL A 48 -10.81 -0.37 -12.03
CA VAL A 48 -10.38 -1.17 -10.89
C VAL A 48 -10.97 -0.57 -9.62
N MET A 49 -10.67 0.70 -9.36
CA MET A 49 -11.06 1.36 -8.13
C MET A 49 -11.05 2.89 -8.29
N THR A 50 -11.93 3.56 -7.55
CA THR A 50 -11.88 5.01 -7.29
C THR A 50 -11.91 5.25 -5.78
N LEU A 51 -11.14 6.22 -5.28
CA LEU A 51 -11.11 6.65 -3.88
C LEU A 51 -11.23 8.15 -3.69
N ASP A 52 -11.63 8.52 -2.48
CA ASP A 52 -11.61 9.88 -1.98
C ASP A 52 -10.15 10.30 -1.72
N SER A 53 -9.73 11.38 -2.37
CA SER A 53 -8.38 11.90 -2.24
C SER A 53 -8.08 12.44 -0.84
N GLN A 54 -9.10 12.73 -0.02
CA GLN A 54 -8.90 13.11 1.38
C GLN A 54 -8.19 12.03 2.20
N LEU A 55 -8.38 10.75 1.88
CA LEU A 55 -7.63 9.67 2.54
C LEU A 55 -6.13 9.80 2.28
N LEU A 56 -5.73 10.12 1.05
CA LEU A 56 -4.33 10.34 0.69
C LEU A 56 -3.77 11.60 1.35
N VAL A 57 -4.55 12.68 1.40
CA VAL A 57 -4.17 13.92 2.10
C VAL A 57 -3.91 13.65 3.58
N GLN A 58 -4.76 12.85 4.24
CA GLN A 58 -4.56 12.44 5.64
C GLN A 58 -3.31 11.58 5.85
N MET A 59 -2.87 10.85 4.82
CA MET A 59 -1.59 10.12 4.80
C MET A 59 -0.39 11.00 4.39
N GLY A 60 -0.58 12.33 4.34
CA GLY A 60 0.47 13.30 4.01
C GLY A 60 0.84 13.31 2.53
N MET A 61 -0.04 12.83 1.63
CA MET A 61 0.10 12.90 0.18
C MET A 61 -0.79 14.03 -0.36
N PRO A 62 -0.26 15.23 -0.66
CA PRO A 62 -1.07 16.34 -1.13
C PRO A 62 -1.76 16.00 -2.46
N MET A 63 -3.07 16.25 -2.53
CA MET A 63 -3.89 15.99 -3.71
C MET A 63 -4.52 17.27 -4.24
N GLY A 64 -4.40 17.48 -5.56
CA GLY A 64 -5.07 18.58 -6.28
C GLY A 64 -6.43 18.20 -6.86
N TYR A 65 -7.00 17.07 -6.42
CA TYR A 65 -8.22 16.46 -6.94
C TYR A 65 -9.06 15.96 -5.76
N ALA A 66 -10.37 15.86 -5.93
CA ALA A 66 -11.28 15.34 -4.92
C ALA A 66 -11.36 13.81 -4.97
N SER A 67 -11.19 13.21 -6.16
CA SER A 67 -11.18 11.76 -6.33
C SER A 67 -10.11 11.32 -7.32
N ILE A 68 -9.54 10.15 -7.05
CA ILE A 68 -8.57 9.47 -7.90
C ILE A 68 -9.03 8.04 -8.11
N GLY A 69 -8.87 7.53 -9.32
CA GLY A 69 -9.13 6.12 -9.60
C GLY A 69 -8.14 5.58 -10.60
N PHE A 70 -8.23 4.29 -10.89
CA PHE A 70 -7.42 3.69 -11.92
C PHE A 70 -8.16 2.57 -12.65
N SER A 71 -7.75 2.34 -13.89
CA SER A 71 -8.31 1.35 -14.79
C SER A 71 -7.20 0.54 -15.44
N GLU A 72 -7.48 -0.73 -15.69
CA GLU A 72 -6.66 -1.61 -16.52
C GLU A 72 -7.10 -1.54 -17.99
N VAL A 73 -6.13 -1.71 -18.89
CA VAL A 73 -6.38 -1.86 -20.33
C VAL A 73 -6.16 -3.32 -20.68
N GLU A 74 -7.19 -3.98 -21.23
CA GLU A 74 -7.05 -5.33 -21.78
C GLU A 74 -5.94 -5.32 -22.86
N ASP A 75 -5.06 -6.32 -22.83
CA ASP A 75 -3.94 -6.60 -23.75
C ASP A 75 -2.62 -5.83 -23.62
N GLU A 76 -2.51 -4.71 -22.87
CA GLU A 76 -1.25 -3.93 -22.86
C GLU A 76 -0.56 -3.71 -21.50
N ARG A 77 -1.05 -4.26 -20.37
CA ARG A 77 -0.54 -3.93 -19.01
C ARG A 77 -0.33 -2.43 -18.80
N LEU A 78 -1.16 -1.62 -19.46
CA LEU A 78 -1.15 -0.18 -19.34
C LEU A 78 -2.22 0.24 -18.34
N TYR A 79 -1.82 1.12 -17.42
CA TYR A 79 -2.69 1.63 -16.38
C TYR A 79 -2.93 3.11 -16.58
N ASN A 80 -4.15 3.54 -16.30
CA ASN A 80 -4.50 4.96 -16.33
C ASN A 80 -4.97 5.41 -14.98
N VAL A 81 -4.44 6.55 -14.54
CA VAL A 81 -4.85 7.21 -13.31
C VAL A 81 -5.86 8.29 -13.65
N LEU A 82 -7.10 8.05 -13.23
CA LEU A 82 -8.27 8.90 -13.41
C LEU A 82 -8.31 9.93 -12.29
N ARG A 83 -8.59 11.19 -12.60
CA ARG A 83 -8.58 12.30 -11.65
C ARG A 83 -9.82 13.16 -11.86
N SER A 84 -10.51 13.53 -10.79
CA SER A 84 -11.69 14.39 -10.87
C SER A 84 -11.75 15.38 -9.71
N GLN A 85 -12.32 16.55 -10.01
CA GLN A 85 -12.64 17.57 -9.01
C GLN A 85 -13.95 17.26 -8.27
N GLN A 86 -14.70 16.25 -8.71
CA GLN A 86 -15.91 15.82 -8.04
C GLN A 86 -15.58 14.85 -6.88
N PRO A 87 -16.27 14.98 -5.73
CA PRO A 87 -16.16 14.00 -4.67
C PRO A 87 -16.70 12.65 -5.14
N VAL A 88 -16.24 11.57 -4.51
CA VAL A 88 -16.58 10.18 -4.88
C VAL A 88 -18.09 9.94 -4.99
N THR A 89 -18.86 10.48 -4.04
CA THR A 89 -20.33 10.33 -3.99
C THR A 89 -21.07 11.03 -5.13
N ALA A 90 -20.44 12.03 -5.78
CA ALA A 90 -21.04 12.76 -6.90
C ALA A 90 -20.72 12.16 -8.28
N LEU A 91 -19.74 11.25 -8.35
CA LEU A 91 -19.32 10.64 -9.62
C LEU A 91 -20.39 9.71 -10.22
N GLY A 92 -21.29 9.17 -9.40
CA GLY A 92 -22.31 8.22 -9.84
C GLY A 92 -21.74 6.83 -10.19
N CYS A 93 -20.63 6.43 -9.58
CA CYS A 93 -20.03 5.12 -9.82
C CYS A 93 -21.01 3.97 -9.52
N THR A 94 -21.01 2.93 -10.36
CA THR A 94 -21.92 1.78 -10.21
C THR A 94 -21.29 0.57 -9.49
N GLY A 95 -20.03 0.70 -9.08
CA GLY A 95 -19.28 -0.33 -8.36
C GLY A 95 -19.75 -0.57 -6.93
N GLN A 96 -19.07 -1.48 -6.23
CA GLN A 96 -19.34 -1.73 -4.81
C GLN A 96 -18.76 -0.59 -3.96
N PRO A 97 -19.54 0.04 -3.07
CA PRO A 97 -19.01 1.09 -2.20
C PRO A 97 -17.96 0.52 -1.26
N LEU A 98 -16.89 1.27 -1.03
CA LEU A 98 -15.83 0.98 -0.08
C LEU A 98 -15.93 1.96 1.09
N TYR A 99 -15.73 1.44 2.30
CA TYR A 99 -15.75 2.21 3.53
C TYR A 99 -14.39 2.16 4.21
N ALA A 100 -13.90 3.30 4.68
CA ALA A 100 -12.57 3.41 5.28
C ALA A 100 -12.62 3.26 6.80
N THR A 101 -11.69 2.49 7.34
CA THR A 101 -11.39 2.41 8.78
C THR A 101 -9.95 2.81 9.01
N ALA A 102 -9.71 3.76 9.92
CA ALA A 102 -8.36 4.17 10.30
C ALA A 102 -7.63 3.00 10.95
N ASP A 103 -6.39 2.76 10.54
CA ASP A 103 -5.57 1.66 11.04
C ASP A 103 -4.07 2.04 10.99
N THR A 104 -3.20 1.08 11.30
CA THR A 104 -1.75 1.21 11.23
C THR A 104 -1.14 0.00 10.54
N SER A 105 -0.17 0.29 9.68
CA SER A 105 0.63 -0.72 8.98
C SER A 105 1.91 -0.98 9.78
N PHE A 106 2.14 -2.24 10.11
CA PHE A 106 3.36 -2.71 10.75
C PHE A 106 4.48 -2.85 9.68
N PRO A 107 5.71 -2.39 9.93
CA PRO A 107 6.79 -2.41 8.93
C PRO A 107 7.34 -3.81 8.69
N PRO A 108 7.72 -4.14 7.44
CA PRO A 108 8.51 -5.32 7.16
C PRO A 108 9.97 -5.13 7.61
N LEU A 109 10.77 -6.19 7.63
CA LEU A 109 12.13 -6.17 8.18
C LEU A 109 13.04 -5.18 7.43
N GLU A 110 12.83 -4.99 6.13
CA GLU A 110 13.59 -4.05 5.31
C GLU A 110 13.44 -2.63 5.83
N ALA A 111 12.22 -2.22 6.14
CA ALA A 111 11.95 -0.90 6.74
C ALA A 111 12.61 -0.76 8.12
N VAL A 112 12.63 -1.82 8.94
CA VAL A 112 13.32 -1.79 10.24
C VAL A 112 14.83 -1.66 10.04
N CYS A 113 15.44 -2.42 9.14
CA CYS A 113 16.87 -2.31 8.84
C CYS A 113 17.26 -0.91 8.35
N LEU A 114 16.45 -0.33 7.46
CA LEU A 114 16.71 0.97 6.86
C LEU A 114 16.48 2.13 7.83
N TYR A 115 15.41 2.09 8.63
CA TYR A 115 14.91 3.25 9.39
C TYR A 115 14.90 3.07 10.91
N GLY A 116 15.19 1.87 11.39
CA GLY A 116 15.26 1.57 12.82
C GLY A 116 16.41 2.29 13.52
N SER A 117 16.36 2.33 14.84
CA SER A 117 17.30 3.10 15.66
C SER A 117 18.76 2.67 15.54
N GLU A 118 19.65 3.34 16.27
CA GLU A 118 21.06 2.94 16.40
C GLU A 118 21.23 1.54 16.99
N LYS A 119 20.23 1.00 17.72
CA LYS A 119 20.26 -0.40 18.15
C LYS A 119 20.20 -1.35 16.97
N VAL A 120 19.38 -1.03 15.95
CA VAL A 120 19.29 -1.80 14.71
C VAL A 120 20.60 -1.70 13.93
N ALA A 121 21.19 -0.50 13.84
CA ALA A 121 22.52 -0.35 13.24
C ALA A 121 23.58 -1.22 13.94
N ALA A 122 23.66 -1.18 15.27
CA ALA A 122 24.63 -1.97 16.03
C ALA A 122 24.40 -3.49 15.88
N TRP A 123 23.14 -3.93 15.79
CA TRP A 123 22.84 -5.33 15.49
C TRP A 123 23.33 -5.75 14.11
N LEU A 124 23.03 -4.96 13.07
CA LEU A 124 23.51 -5.23 11.72
C LEU A 124 25.04 -5.21 11.64
N GLU A 125 25.69 -4.24 12.29
CA GLU A 125 27.15 -4.15 12.37
C GLU A 125 27.77 -5.37 13.05
N SER A 126 27.14 -5.90 14.10
CA SER A 126 27.59 -7.13 14.77
C SER A 126 27.57 -8.37 13.87
N LEU A 127 26.79 -8.32 12.78
CA LEU A 127 26.72 -9.33 11.73
C LEU A 127 27.62 -9.01 10.52
N GLY A 128 28.34 -7.88 10.56
CA GLY A 128 29.10 -7.37 9.43
C GLY A 128 28.22 -6.90 8.26
N LEU A 129 27.00 -6.45 8.54
CA LEU A 129 26.02 -6.00 7.55
C LEU A 129 25.79 -4.49 7.63
N GLN A 130 25.49 -3.89 6.47
CA GLN A 130 24.97 -2.53 6.36
C GLN A 130 23.42 -2.53 6.33
N ARG A 131 22.81 -1.35 6.55
CA ARG A 131 21.34 -1.19 6.61
C ARG A 131 20.59 -1.65 5.36
N HIS A 132 21.20 -1.54 4.18
CA HIS A 132 20.60 -1.97 2.92
C HIS A 132 20.78 -3.48 2.64
N GLU A 133 21.57 -4.19 3.45
CA GLU A 133 21.77 -5.64 3.32
C GLU A 133 20.69 -6.45 4.06
N TYR A 134 19.46 -5.93 4.08
CA TYR A 134 18.32 -6.51 4.80
C TYR A 134 17.97 -7.93 4.34
N THR A 135 18.20 -8.28 3.06
CA THR A 135 18.01 -9.65 2.55
C THR A 135 18.94 -10.64 3.27
N ARG A 136 20.16 -10.22 3.62
CA ARG A 136 21.09 -11.04 4.41
C ARG A 136 20.69 -11.08 5.88
N ALA A 137 20.15 -9.97 6.41
CA ALA A 137 19.62 -9.91 7.77
C ALA A 137 18.41 -10.85 7.96
N ALA A 138 17.52 -10.95 6.98
CA ALA A 138 16.37 -11.86 6.95
C ALA A 138 16.79 -13.34 7.07
N LEU A 139 17.97 -13.70 6.57
CA LEU A 139 18.52 -15.06 6.69
C LEU A 139 19.07 -15.40 8.08
N THR A 140 19.08 -14.47 9.03
CA THR A 140 19.46 -14.75 10.42
C THR A 140 18.29 -15.34 11.21
N PRO A 141 18.53 -16.06 12.32
CA PRO A 141 17.45 -16.53 13.18
C PRO A 141 16.55 -15.40 13.70
N LEU A 142 17.13 -14.23 14.01
CA LEU A 142 16.37 -13.07 14.48
C LEU A 142 15.57 -12.41 13.37
N GLY A 143 16.13 -12.30 12.16
CA GLY A 143 15.42 -11.80 10.97
C GLY A 143 14.21 -12.66 10.62
N ARG A 144 14.37 -13.98 10.51
CA ARG A 144 13.26 -14.92 10.29
C ARG A 144 12.17 -14.81 11.35
N ALA A 145 12.55 -14.73 12.63
CA ALA A 145 11.57 -14.59 13.70
C ALA A 145 10.78 -13.27 13.63
N TYR A 146 11.39 -12.20 13.11
CA TYR A 146 10.69 -10.96 12.82
C TYR A 146 9.76 -11.11 11.61
N ASP A 147 10.21 -11.76 10.54
CA ASP A 147 9.39 -11.99 9.33
C ASP A 147 8.16 -12.86 9.64
N ASP A 148 8.31 -13.89 10.48
CA ASP A 148 7.18 -14.71 10.97
C ASP A 148 6.17 -13.82 11.72
N ALA A 149 6.65 -12.96 12.63
CA ALA A 149 5.79 -12.03 13.37
C ALA A 149 5.17 -10.94 12.46
N TYR A 150 5.87 -10.53 11.40
CA TYR A 150 5.33 -9.63 10.38
C TYR A 150 4.22 -10.33 9.60
N ALA A 151 4.41 -11.57 9.16
CA ALA A 151 3.43 -12.34 8.39
C ALA A 151 2.11 -12.50 9.17
N GLU A 152 2.15 -12.74 10.48
CA GLU A 152 0.97 -12.80 11.35
C GLU A 152 0.19 -11.48 11.44
N ARG A 153 0.84 -10.34 11.15
CA ARG A 153 0.27 -8.98 11.25
C ARG A 153 -0.03 -8.36 9.90
N CYS A 154 0.52 -8.97 8.85
CA CYS A 154 0.52 -8.47 7.48
C CYS A 154 -0.92 -8.32 6.98
N ASP A 155 -1.21 -7.14 6.44
CA ASP A 155 -2.56 -6.80 6.00
C ASP A 155 -3.04 -7.67 4.83
N LEU A 156 -2.11 -8.27 4.06
CA LEU A 156 -2.39 -9.20 2.96
C LEU A 156 -3.21 -10.43 3.40
N PHE A 157 -3.06 -10.86 4.65
CA PHE A 157 -3.73 -12.05 5.19
C PHE A 157 -4.91 -11.73 6.10
N ARG A 158 -5.33 -10.47 6.17
CA ARG A 158 -6.48 -10.09 6.98
C ARG A 158 -7.78 -10.33 6.21
N ASP A 159 -8.68 -11.08 6.83
CA ASP A 159 -10.04 -11.21 6.33
C ASP A 159 -10.74 -9.83 6.30
N ASN A 160 -11.61 -9.63 5.31
CA ASN A 160 -12.46 -8.44 5.14
C ASN A 160 -11.74 -7.12 4.81
N VAL A 161 -10.48 -7.17 4.36
CA VAL A 161 -9.77 -6.00 3.81
C VAL A 161 -9.72 -6.10 2.29
N ASP A 162 -10.33 -5.14 1.61
CA ASP A 162 -10.42 -5.09 0.15
C ASP A 162 -9.32 -4.24 -0.49
N ALA A 163 -8.87 -3.21 0.22
CA ALA A 163 -7.73 -2.39 -0.17
C ALA A 163 -7.16 -1.66 1.05
N ILE A 164 -5.94 -1.15 0.92
CA ILE A 164 -5.25 -0.35 1.93
C ILE A 164 -4.81 0.96 1.31
N VAL A 165 -5.04 2.06 2.00
CA VAL A 165 -4.55 3.39 1.63
C VAL A 165 -3.40 3.79 2.55
N GLY A 166 -2.23 4.11 1.99
CA GLY A 166 -1.02 4.44 2.75
C GLY A 166 -0.30 3.22 3.34
N GLY A 167 0.29 3.39 4.52
CA GLY A 167 1.07 2.35 5.21
C GLY A 167 2.49 2.12 4.69
N TRP A 168 3.10 1.01 5.11
CA TRP A 168 4.34 0.50 4.54
C TRP A 168 4.06 -0.26 3.25
N HIS A 169 5.01 -0.26 2.32
CA HIS A 169 4.86 -1.11 1.15
C HIS A 169 5.08 -2.57 1.49
N GLN A 170 4.44 -3.43 0.71
CA GLN A 170 4.52 -4.87 0.88
C GLN A 170 5.85 -5.35 0.32
N SER A 171 6.59 -6.16 1.09
CA SER A 171 7.74 -6.89 0.57
C SER A 171 7.22 -8.11 -0.20
N TRP A 172 7.46 -8.14 -1.51
CA TRP A 172 7.11 -9.26 -2.37
C TRP A 172 8.34 -10.15 -2.59
N PRO A 173 8.19 -11.49 -2.69
CA PRO A 173 9.33 -12.39 -2.90
C PRO A 173 10.14 -12.10 -4.17
N GLU A 174 9.50 -11.54 -5.19
CA GLU A 174 10.14 -11.18 -6.47
C GLU A 174 10.70 -9.74 -6.50
N ASP A 175 10.50 -8.96 -5.43
CA ASP A 175 11.03 -7.60 -5.36
C ASP A 175 12.49 -7.63 -4.89
N ASP A 176 13.42 -7.52 -5.85
CA ASP A 176 14.87 -7.44 -5.59
C ASP A 176 15.27 -6.15 -4.84
N PHE A 177 14.35 -5.20 -4.64
CA PHE A 177 14.64 -3.89 -4.06
C PHE A 177 13.45 -3.31 -3.28
N TYR A 178 13.70 -2.94 -2.01
CA TYR A 178 12.75 -2.21 -1.17
C TYR A 178 12.82 -0.71 -1.51
N MET A 179 11.69 -0.13 -1.93
CA MET A 179 11.65 1.24 -2.45
C MET A 179 12.00 2.30 -1.38
N PRO A 180 12.69 3.41 -1.73
CA PRO A 180 13.04 4.46 -0.77
C PRO A 180 11.80 5.11 -0.13
N LEU A 181 11.95 5.70 1.07
CA LEU A 181 10.89 6.49 1.77
C LEU A 181 10.17 7.52 0.90
N GLU A 182 10.87 8.02 -0.10
CA GLU A 182 10.45 9.09 -0.99
C GLU A 182 9.33 8.63 -1.94
N MET A 183 9.30 7.35 -2.29
CA MET A 183 8.18 6.74 -3.02
C MET A 183 7.14 6.25 -2.03
N ARG A 184 5.91 6.74 -2.20
CA ARG A 184 4.83 6.43 -1.26
C ARG A 184 3.79 5.58 -1.95
N ARG A 185 3.55 4.39 -1.41
CA ARG A 185 2.41 3.57 -1.80
C ARG A 185 1.13 4.27 -1.37
N ALA A 186 0.35 4.72 -2.34
CA ALA A 186 -0.93 5.35 -2.14
C ALA A 186 -2.00 4.31 -1.86
N VAL A 187 -2.06 3.23 -2.65
CA VAL A 187 -3.06 2.16 -2.53
C VAL A 187 -2.43 0.80 -2.76
N LEU A 188 -2.86 -0.22 -2.03
CA LEU A 188 -2.70 -1.65 -2.35
C LEU A 188 -4.09 -2.29 -2.38
N THR A 189 -4.46 -2.97 -3.46
CA THR A 189 -5.72 -3.72 -3.51
C THR A 189 -5.50 -5.17 -3.06
N LEU A 190 -6.44 -5.70 -2.28
CA LEU A 190 -6.38 -7.05 -1.70
C LEU A 190 -7.64 -7.89 -1.97
N ARG A 191 -8.71 -7.26 -2.47
CA ARG A 191 -9.97 -7.94 -2.82
C ARG A 191 -9.78 -8.82 -4.05
N GLU A 192 -10.28 -10.05 -3.98
CA GLU A 192 -10.12 -11.13 -4.96
C GLU A 192 -8.70 -11.73 -4.95
N ALA A 193 -8.56 -12.92 -5.56
CA ALA A 193 -7.23 -13.42 -5.92
C ALA A 193 -6.63 -12.50 -6.99
N GLU A 194 -5.33 -12.63 -7.20
CA GLU A 194 -4.53 -11.84 -8.14
C GLU A 194 -5.17 -11.62 -9.52
N PRO A 195 -4.84 -10.50 -10.18
CA PRO A 195 -3.77 -9.54 -9.85
C PRO A 195 -4.12 -8.55 -8.72
N TRP A 196 -3.13 -8.27 -7.87
CA TRP A 196 -3.18 -7.12 -6.95
C TRP A 196 -2.57 -5.89 -7.61
N TYR A 197 -3.11 -4.71 -7.32
CA TYR A 197 -2.64 -3.46 -7.86
C TYR A 197 -2.09 -2.56 -6.75
N GLU A 198 -0.93 -1.96 -7.02
CA GLU A 198 -0.33 -0.95 -6.18
C GLU A 198 -0.33 0.40 -6.91
N LEU A 199 -0.96 1.40 -6.31
CA LEU A 199 -0.87 2.78 -6.78
C LEU A 199 0.27 3.47 -6.02
N TRP A 200 1.24 4.03 -6.74
CA TRP A 200 2.44 4.65 -6.21
C TRP A 200 2.50 6.12 -6.58
N GLN A 201 2.74 7.00 -5.60
CA GLN A 201 3.01 8.41 -5.84
C GLN A 201 4.52 8.63 -6.02
N ALA A 202 4.91 9.26 -7.13
CA ALA A 202 6.29 9.64 -7.38
C ALA A 202 6.72 10.82 -6.48
N THR A 203 7.99 10.82 -6.09
CA THR A 203 8.58 11.90 -5.27
C THR A 203 8.39 13.27 -5.92
N GLY A 204 7.83 14.22 -5.18
CA GLY A 204 7.79 15.63 -5.58
C GLY A 204 6.72 16.03 -6.62
N GLY A 205 5.73 15.17 -6.91
CA GLY A 205 4.66 15.54 -7.87
C GLY A 205 3.34 14.77 -7.74
N PRO A 206 2.29 15.20 -8.47
CA PRO A 206 0.97 14.56 -8.48
C PRO A 206 0.90 13.33 -9.41
N ASN A 207 2.06 12.82 -9.80
CA ASN A 207 2.17 11.72 -10.74
C ASN A 207 2.08 10.40 -9.99
N PHE A 208 1.23 9.54 -10.51
CA PHE A 208 0.99 8.21 -9.98
C PHE A 208 1.34 7.17 -11.02
N ASN A 209 1.94 6.08 -10.57
CA ASN A 209 2.15 4.87 -11.34
C ASN A 209 1.33 3.74 -10.72
N VAL A 210 0.86 2.82 -11.55
CA VAL A 210 0.21 1.60 -11.08
C VAL A 210 1.14 0.43 -11.39
N CYS A 211 1.35 -0.41 -10.40
CA CYS A 211 2.07 -1.67 -10.53
C CYS A 211 1.07 -2.82 -10.36
N GLU A 212 1.22 -3.85 -11.17
CA GLU A 212 0.45 -5.10 -11.08
C GLU A 212 1.33 -6.16 -10.43
N ARG A 213 0.75 -6.91 -9.49
CA ARG A 213 1.40 -7.99 -8.76
C ARG A 213 0.65 -9.29 -9.02
N ILE A 214 1.38 -10.27 -9.53
CA ILE A 214 0.96 -11.65 -9.79
C ILE A 214 2.08 -12.52 -9.20
N THR A 215 1.74 -13.52 -8.38
CA THR A 215 2.67 -14.46 -7.73
C THR A 215 2.54 -15.88 -8.29
#